data_AF-A0A2R6K4T7-F1
#
_entry.id   AF-A0A2R6K4T7-F1
#
_cell.length_a   1.000
_cell.length_b   1.000
_cell.length_c   1.000
_cell.angle_alpha   90.00
_cell.angle_beta   90.00
_cell.angle_gamma   90.00
#
_symmetry.space_group_name_H-M   'P 1'
#
loop_
_entity.id
_entity.type
_entity.pdbx_description
1 polymer ?
#
loop_
_entity_poly.entity_id
_entity_poly.type
_entity_poly.pdbx_seq_one_letter_code
_entity_poly.pdbx_strand_id
1 'polypeptide(L)' 'MGTKTIGLRDDVYERLKARKRDDESFTNLVNRLLDEEQADWREGFGTLDVAEAEELERAVEATS' A
#
# COMPACT_ATOMS: atom_id res chain seq x y z
N MET A 1 -3.42 -4.18 -25.89
CA MET A 1 -4.04 -4.25 -24.55
C MET A 1 -5.49 -3.82 -24.66
N GLY A 2 -6.43 -4.63 -24.21
CA GLY A 2 -7.84 -4.23 -24.15
C GLY A 2 -8.08 -3.35 -22.93
N THR A 3 -8.75 -2.22 -23.10
CA THR A 3 -9.23 -1.40 -21.99
C THR A 3 -10.63 -1.87 -21.58
N LYS A 4 -10.89 -1.87 -20.29
CA LYS A 4 -12.23 -2.07 -19.73
C LYS A 4 -12.64 -0.76 -19.07
N THR A 5 -13.85 -0.29 -19.36
CA THR A 5 -14.41 0.86 -18.65
C THR A 5 -15.16 0.35 -17.42
N ILE A 6 -14.77 0.82 -16.25
CA ILE A 6 -15.48 0.57 -14.99
C ILE A 6 -16.07 1.87 -14.47
N GLY A 7 -17.30 1.81 -13.96
CA GLY A 7 -17.89 2.93 -13.24
C GLY A 7 -17.31 3.00 -11.83
N LEU A 8 -16.91 4.20 -11.40
CA LEU A 8 -16.42 4.44 -10.05
C LEU A 8 -17.40 5.38 -9.32
N ARG A 9 -17.63 5.11 -8.03
CA ARG A 9 -18.40 6.03 -7.19
C ARG A 9 -17.59 7.32 -6.99
N ASP A 10 -18.26 8.47 -6.99
CA ASP A 10 -17.60 9.79 -6.92
C ASP A 10 -16.70 9.94 -5.67
N ASP A 11 -17.13 9.41 -4.53
CA ASP A 11 -16.34 9.42 -3.29
C ASP A 11 -15.03 8.63 -3.41
N VAL A 12 -15.04 7.53 -4.16
CA VAL A 12 -13.85 6.73 -4.41
C VAL A 12 -12.94 7.45 -5.43
N TYR A 13 -13.53 8.07 -6.45
CA TYR A 13 -12.78 8.86 -7.43
C TYR A 13 -12.00 10.01 -6.76
N GLU A 14 -12.65 10.77 -5.88
CA GLU A 14 -12.00 11.87 -5.15
C GLU A 14 -10.89 11.38 -4.21
N ARG A 15 -11.07 10.23 -3.55
CA ARG A 15 -10.01 9.60 -2.74
C ARG A 15 -8.80 9.18 -3.59
N LEU A 16 -9.04 8.62 -4.77
CA LEU A 16 -7.95 8.28 -5.70
C LEU A 16 -7.25 9.55 -6.19
N LYS A 17 -8.01 10.58 -6.55
CA LYS A 17 -7.48 11.86 -7.01
C LYS A 17 -6.62 12.56 -5.94
N ALA A 18 -7.05 12.54 -4.68
CA ALA A 18 -6.26 13.09 -3.56
C ALA A 18 -4.93 12.37 -3.33
N ARG A 19 -4.84 11.10 -3.75
CA ARG A 19 -3.65 10.25 -3.57
C ARG A 19 -2.78 10.19 -4.84
N LYS A 20 -3.27 10.76 -5.94
CA LYS A 20 -2.59 10.87 -7.23
C LYS A 20 -1.48 11.91 -7.13
N ARG A 21 -0.29 11.58 -7.64
CA ARG A 21 0.80 12.55 -7.80
C ARG A 21 0.58 13.40 -9.06
N ASP A 22 1.07 14.63 -9.07
CA ASP A 22 0.81 15.58 -10.17
C ASP A 22 1.22 15.06 -11.56
N ASP A 23 2.31 14.28 -11.62
CA ASP A 23 2.86 13.71 -12.88
C ASP A 23 2.37 12.28 -13.19
N GLU A 24 1.43 11.73 -12.41
CA GLU A 24 0.99 10.34 -12.53
C GLU A 24 -0.28 10.18 -13.39
N SER A 25 -0.45 9.04 -14.07
CA SER A 25 -1.72 8.65 -14.70
C SER A 25 -2.60 7.88 -13.71
N PHE A 26 -3.94 7.93 -13.86
CA PHE A 26 -4.83 7.08 -13.05
C PHE A 26 -4.51 5.58 -13.19
N THR A 27 -4.08 5.12 -14.36
CA THR A 27 -3.64 3.73 -14.55
C THR A 27 -2.39 3.43 -13.72
N ASN A 28 -1.43 4.36 -13.66
CA ASN A 28 -0.21 4.19 -12.85
C ASN A 28 -0.53 4.22 -11.36
N LEU A 29 -1.42 5.11 -10.93
CA LEU A 29 -1.92 5.13 -9.56
C LEU A 29 -2.54 3.79 -9.18
N VAL A 30 -3.45 3.26 -9.99
CA VAL A 30 -4.11 1.97 -9.71
C VAL A 30 -3.11 0.83 -9.73
N ASN A 31 -2.19 0.78 -10.69
CA ASN A 31 -1.13 -0.22 -10.71
C ASN A 31 -0.25 -0.13 -9.46
N ARG A 32 0.17 1.07 -9.05
CA ARG A 32 0.94 1.28 -7.83
C ARG A 32 0.17 0.83 -6.58
N LEU A 33 -1.13 1.13 -6.50
CA LEU A 33 -1.98 0.68 -5.39
C LEU A 33 -2.08 -0.85 -5.31
N LEU A 34 -2.22 -1.50 -6.47
CA LEU A 34 -2.29 -2.95 -6.56
C LEU A 34 -0.92 -3.60 -6.30
N ASP A 35 0.17 -2.98 -6.76
CA ASP A 35 1.54 -3.42 -6.48
C ASP A 35 1.92 -3.18 -5.01
N GLU A 36 1.43 -2.10 -4.38
CA GLU A 36 1.56 -1.84 -2.93
C GLU A 36 0.73 -2.82 -2.08
N GLU A 37 -0.40 -3.34 -2.59
CA GLU A 37 -1.13 -4.42 -1.91
C GLU A 37 -0.51 -5.80 -2.14
N GLN A 38 0.21 -6.01 -3.24
CA GLN A 38 1.04 -7.20 -3.47
C GLN A 38 2.40 -7.14 -2.76
N ALA A 39 2.86 -5.94 -2.35
CA ALA A 39 3.85 -5.79 -1.29
C ALA A 39 3.16 -6.16 0.03
N ASP A 40 3.07 -7.46 0.19
CA ASP A 40 2.12 -8.13 1.03
C ASP A 40 2.36 -7.80 2.51
N TRP A 41 1.63 -6.79 3.01
CA TRP A 41 1.56 -6.52 4.44
C TRP A 41 0.82 -7.64 5.18
N ARG A 42 0.15 -8.58 4.49
CA ARG A 42 -0.38 -9.83 5.07
C ARG A 42 0.64 -11.00 5.03
N GLU A 43 1.67 -10.97 4.18
CA GLU A 43 2.90 -11.78 4.33
C GLU A 43 3.77 -11.20 5.45
N GLY A 44 3.71 -9.88 5.70
CA GLY A 44 4.42 -9.24 6.82
C GLY A 44 3.71 -9.31 8.17
N PHE A 45 2.36 -9.31 8.21
CA PHE A 45 1.58 -9.48 9.45
C PHE A 45 1.50 -10.97 9.83
N GLY A 46 2.58 -11.48 10.41
CA GLY A 46 2.62 -12.82 11.00
C GLY A 46 3.90 -13.61 10.76
N THR A 47 4.86 -13.06 10.00
CA THR A 47 6.09 -13.76 9.61
C THR A 47 7.35 -13.11 10.20
N LEU A 48 7.23 -12.28 11.24
CA LEU A 48 8.41 -11.96 12.04
C LEU A 48 8.81 -13.22 12.80
N ASP A 49 10.03 -13.71 12.53
CA ASP A 49 10.72 -14.62 13.44
C ASP A 49 10.68 -14.03 14.86
N VAL A 50 10.52 -14.86 15.88
CA VAL A 50 10.61 -14.46 17.30
C VAL A 50 11.86 -13.60 17.54
N ALA A 51 12.99 -13.92 16.91
CA ALA A 51 14.22 -13.14 17.01
C ALA A 51 14.10 -11.73 16.40
N GLU A 52 13.41 -11.58 15.25
CA GLU A 52 13.19 -10.29 14.60
C GLU A 52 12.18 -9.44 15.37
N ALA A 53 11.18 -10.09 15.98
CA ALA A 53 10.24 -9.42 16.89
C ALA A 53 10.92 -8.92 18.18
N GLU A 54 11.79 -9.73 18.78
CA GLU A 54 12.59 -9.33 19.96
C GLU A 54 13.62 -8.23 19.64
N GLU A 55 14.14 -8.17 18.41
CA GLU A 55 15.00 -7.07 17.97
C GLU A 55 14.23 -5.76 17.83
N LEU A 56 13.03 -5.81 17.24
CA LEU A 56 12.16 -4.64 17.11
C LEU A 56 11.71 -4.11 18.47
N GLU A 57 11.34 -5.00 19.41
CA GLU A 57 10.95 -4.62 20.78
C GLU A 57 12.09 -3.88 21.49
N ARG A 58 13.33 -4.42 21.42
CA ARG A 58 14.51 -3.77 22.01
C ARG A 58 14.83 -2.42 21.38
N ALA A 59 14.64 -2.27 20.07
CA ALA A 59 14.88 -0.99 19.39
C ALA A 59 13.88 0.10 19.82
N VAL A 60 12.62 -0.28 20.05
CA VAL A 60 11.57 0.61 20.55
C VAL A 60 11.83 1.01 22.01
N GLU A 61 12.21 0.05 22.87
CA GLU A 61 12.54 0.34 24.27
C GLU A 61 13.80 1.20 24.44
N ALA A 62 14.82 1.01 23.59
CA ALA A 62 16.05 1.79 23.65
C ALA A 62 15.87 3.27 23.21
N THR A 63 14.74 3.59 22.57
CA THR A 63 14.43 4.95 22.12
C THR A 63 13.45 5.69 23.06
N SER A 64 12.94 5.01 24.11
CA SER A 64 12.02 5.60 25.10
C SER A 64 12.72 6.14 26.35
#